data_AF-F6HER2-F1
#
_entry.id   AF-F6HER2-F1
#
_cell.length_a   1.000
_cell.length_b   1.000
_cell.length_c   1.000
_cell.angle_alpha   90.00
_cell.angle_beta   90.00
_cell.angle_gamma   90.00
#
_symmetry.space_group_name_H-M   'P 1'
#
loop_
_entity.id
_entity.type
_entity.pdbx_description
1 polymer ?
#
loop_
_entity_poly.entity_id
_entity_poly.type
_entity_poly.pdbx_seq_one_letter_code
_entity_poly.pdbx_strand_id
1 'polypeptide(L)'
;MDAEALRRYIMDHPNDRETLRSELLDAFQVARDPAKMVLDALTGFFPSNANEDGSSELHTMRRSCVFMLEQLMLFSPEIGEDVRQRAKSLAQEWKGKVKVGDNTLKPMGFLHLLAAYGLGSDYDSTELLELLIDVVRYREVFGLCRGLNLVDKVPDLIQNLIGSGKPNLAVKFVLEFKLTHKFPLIAILKDIVESSRDVARKVRKDGKHSLQSVNEATSKEISALKLVTKYIKDYDLNNEYPGAPLEERIQKLESQMAARTAAKKRPALAPAPRPKQQKKQKSKQAQTTATASPSVPSGAAGTSSTAAPFQQPHLQAPGLVPDGPVPFMNPSAGLYGFAGVPMGFPGNLGPPMPHLHPMEPQLPMPFAHGGYGLQSLYPPAYFHQ
;
A
#
# COMPACT_ATOMS: atom_id res chain seq x y z
N MET A 1 4.85 38.07 -8.03
CA MET A 1 5.20 36.86 -8.80
C MET A 1 3.91 36.08 -8.97
N ASP A 2 3.66 35.47 -10.13
CA ASP A 2 2.42 34.73 -10.36
C ASP A 2 2.55 33.30 -9.82
N ALA A 3 1.99 33.12 -8.62
CA ALA A 3 1.97 31.85 -7.89
C ALA A 3 1.13 30.78 -8.59
N GLU A 4 0.09 31.18 -9.35
CA GLU A 4 -0.79 30.24 -10.03
C GLU A 4 -0.19 29.79 -11.37
N ALA A 5 0.45 30.70 -12.11
CA ALA A 5 1.21 30.34 -13.31
C ALA A 5 2.38 29.40 -13.02
N LEU A 6 3.14 29.65 -11.93
CA LEU A 6 4.19 28.74 -11.47
C LEU A 6 3.63 27.34 -11.17
N ARG A 7 2.49 27.26 -10.48
CA ARG A 7 1.82 25.99 -10.17
C ARG A 7 1.35 25.27 -11.44
N ARG A 8 0.71 25.97 -12.38
CA ARG A 8 0.28 25.41 -13.67
C ARG A 8 1.48 24.87 -14.45
N TYR A 9 2.56 25.64 -14.56
CA TYR A 9 3.81 25.18 -15.18
C TYR A 9 4.35 23.87 -14.57
N ILE A 10 4.37 23.74 -13.24
CA ILE A 10 4.79 22.52 -12.53
C ILE A 10 3.79 21.35 -12.73
N MET A 11 2.50 21.62 -12.93
CA MET A 11 1.50 20.61 -13.28
C MET A 11 1.69 20.08 -14.71
N ASP A 12 1.99 20.97 -15.66
CA ASP A 12 2.17 20.64 -17.09
C ASP A 12 3.47 19.87 -17.38
N HIS A 13 4.46 19.96 -16.48
CA HIS A 13 5.76 19.28 -16.57
C HIS A 13 5.92 18.18 -15.47
N PRO A 14 5.11 17.10 -15.50
CA PRO A 14 5.11 16.08 -14.44
C PRO A 14 6.32 15.13 -14.49
N ASN A 15 7.03 15.06 -15.62
CA ASN A 15 8.18 14.18 -15.85
C ASN A 15 9.50 14.86 -15.46
N ASP A 16 9.59 16.16 -15.66
CA ASP A 16 10.82 16.97 -15.59
C ASP A 16 11.17 17.38 -14.14
N ARG A 17 10.74 16.56 -13.18
CA ARG A 17 10.78 16.87 -11.74
C ARG A 17 12.19 17.04 -11.18
N GLU A 18 13.20 16.47 -11.83
CA GLU A 18 14.59 16.61 -11.39
C GLU A 18 15.21 17.95 -11.81
N THR A 19 14.95 18.43 -13.03
CA THR A 19 15.40 19.77 -13.48
C THR A 19 14.61 20.88 -12.80
N LEU A 20 13.29 20.69 -12.63
CA LEU A 20 12.41 21.59 -11.87
C LEU A 20 12.85 21.77 -10.40
N ARG A 21 13.60 20.84 -9.79
CA ARG A 21 14.16 21.06 -8.43
C ARG A 21 15.24 22.13 -8.46
N SER A 22 16.24 22.00 -9.32
CA SER A 22 17.30 23.01 -9.51
C SER A 22 16.70 24.36 -9.91
N GLU A 23 15.87 24.39 -10.95
CA GLU A 23 15.28 25.62 -11.48
C GLU A 23 14.41 26.36 -10.45
N LEU A 24 13.65 25.63 -9.62
CA LEU A 24 12.84 26.24 -8.57
C LEU A 24 13.67 26.77 -7.39
N LEU A 25 14.77 26.09 -7.03
CA LEU A 25 15.71 26.58 -6.00
C LEU A 25 16.49 27.81 -6.49
N ASP A 26 16.86 27.87 -7.77
CA ASP A 26 17.48 29.07 -8.37
C ASP A 26 16.46 30.21 -8.50
N ALA A 27 15.21 29.91 -8.87
CA ALA A 27 14.13 30.89 -8.86
C ALA A 27 13.85 31.44 -7.45
N PHE A 28 13.96 30.63 -6.39
CA PHE A 28 13.80 31.09 -5.01
C PHE A 28 14.93 32.03 -4.54
N GLN A 29 16.15 31.91 -5.06
CA GLN A 29 17.27 32.81 -4.74
C GLN A 29 17.03 34.24 -5.27
N VAL A 30 16.34 34.38 -6.41
CA VAL A 30 16.01 35.68 -7.03
C VAL A 30 14.57 36.16 -6.72
N ALA A 31 13.76 35.31 -6.08
CA ALA A 31 12.41 35.65 -5.66
C ALA A 31 12.43 36.65 -4.50
N ARG A 32 11.68 37.76 -4.63
CA ARG A 32 11.55 38.77 -3.56
C ARG A 32 10.97 38.20 -2.25
N ASP A 33 10.14 37.16 -2.36
CA ASP A 33 9.50 36.48 -1.23
C ASP A 33 9.03 35.08 -1.71
N PRO A 34 9.91 34.06 -1.65
CA PRO A 34 9.58 32.71 -2.11
C PRO A 34 8.55 32.02 -1.21
N ALA A 35 8.57 32.28 0.10
CA ALA A 35 7.62 31.72 1.04
C ALA A 35 6.19 32.19 0.76
N LYS A 36 5.98 33.50 0.54
CA LYS A 36 4.69 34.03 0.10
C LYS A 36 4.22 33.47 -1.22
N MET A 37 5.12 33.38 -2.21
CA MET A 37 4.78 32.84 -3.53
C MET A 37 4.30 31.39 -3.43
N VAL A 38 4.98 30.54 -2.65
CA VAL A 38 4.56 29.15 -2.43
C VAL A 38 3.25 29.09 -1.64
N LEU A 39 3.07 29.91 -0.60
CA LEU A 39 1.85 29.96 0.21
C LEU A 39 0.62 30.34 -0.62
N ASP A 40 0.74 31.39 -1.44
CA ASP A 40 -0.31 31.86 -2.33
C ASP A 40 -0.67 30.78 -3.39
N ALA A 41 0.31 29.97 -3.81
CA ALA A 41 0.12 28.84 -4.71
C ALA A 41 -0.64 27.65 -4.11
N LEU A 42 -0.85 27.58 -2.79
CA LEU A 42 -1.60 26.48 -2.15
C LEU A 42 -3.13 26.62 -2.30
N THR A 43 -3.61 27.75 -2.81
CA THR A 43 -5.04 28.06 -3.01
C THR A 43 -5.78 26.94 -3.76
N GLY A 44 -6.79 26.34 -3.13
CA GLY A 44 -7.58 25.24 -3.70
C GLY A 44 -7.14 23.81 -3.30
N PHE A 45 -6.05 23.64 -2.54
CA PHE A 45 -5.55 22.32 -2.12
C PHE A 45 -6.60 21.42 -1.44
N PHE A 46 -7.52 22.03 -0.68
CA PHE A 46 -8.79 21.43 -0.31
C PHE A 46 -9.92 22.18 -1.04
N PRO A 47 -10.71 21.51 -1.90
CA PRO A 47 -11.83 22.15 -2.58
C PRO A 47 -12.93 22.49 -1.57
N SER A 48 -13.74 23.52 -1.91
CA SER A 48 -14.91 23.89 -1.11
C SER A 48 -16.05 22.86 -1.20
N ASN A 49 -16.03 22.02 -2.23
CA ASN A 49 -17.04 21.01 -2.55
C ASN A 49 -16.40 19.61 -2.53
N ALA A 50 -16.95 18.71 -1.71
CA ALA A 50 -16.44 17.35 -1.56
C ALA A 50 -16.50 16.52 -2.86
N ASN A 51 -17.40 16.86 -3.80
CA ASN A 51 -17.54 16.16 -5.07
C ASN A 51 -16.34 16.35 -6.01
N GLU A 52 -15.54 17.40 -5.82
CA GLU A 52 -14.34 17.70 -6.61
C GLU A 52 -13.09 16.94 -6.11
N ASP A 53 -13.14 16.38 -4.90
CA ASP A 53 -11.99 15.83 -4.16
C ASP A 53 -11.29 14.65 -4.85
N GLY A 54 -12.02 13.94 -5.72
CA GLY A 54 -11.55 12.80 -6.51
C GLY A 54 -11.08 13.14 -7.94
N SER A 55 -11.03 14.41 -8.33
CA SER A 55 -10.65 14.81 -9.70
C SER A 55 -9.14 14.66 -9.97
N SER A 56 -8.79 14.24 -11.19
CA SER A 56 -7.39 14.03 -11.62
C SER A 56 -6.59 15.34 -11.66
N GLU A 57 -7.26 16.44 -12.01
CA GLU A 57 -6.69 17.79 -12.01
C GLU A 57 -6.30 18.22 -10.58
N LEU A 58 -7.21 18.09 -9.61
CA LEU A 58 -6.94 18.38 -8.20
C LEU A 58 -5.83 17.49 -7.64
N HIS A 59 -5.78 16.20 -8.01
CA HIS A 59 -4.68 15.31 -7.63
C HIS A 59 -3.32 15.81 -8.17
N THR A 60 -3.29 16.26 -9.43
CA THR A 60 -2.08 16.79 -10.10
C THR A 60 -1.65 18.14 -9.53
N MET A 61 -2.62 19.00 -9.21
CA MET A 61 -2.40 20.26 -8.51
C MET A 61 -1.86 20.02 -7.09
N ARG A 62 -2.46 19.11 -6.31
CA ARG A 62 -1.98 18.72 -4.97
C ARG A 62 -0.54 18.21 -5.00
N ARG A 63 -0.21 17.31 -5.93
CA ARG A 63 1.17 16.81 -6.14
C ARG A 63 2.15 17.94 -6.46
N SER A 64 1.70 19.00 -7.11
CA SER A 64 2.52 20.17 -7.45
C SER A 64 2.67 21.14 -6.26
N CYS A 65 1.62 21.33 -5.46
CA CYS A 65 1.71 22.04 -4.18
C CYS A 65 2.63 21.35 -3.17
N VAL A 66 2.52 20.02 -3.02
CA VAL A 66 3.44 19.23 -2.18
C VAL A 66 4.88 19.42 -2.61
N PHE A 67 5.18 19.33 -3.92
CA PHE A 67 6.53 19.54 -4.46
C PHE A 67 7.08 20.96 -4.21
N MET A 68 6.25 22.01 -4.33
CA MET A 68 6.68 23.38 -4.00
C MET A 68 6.98 23.53 -2.50
N LEU A 69 6.21 22.88 -1.62
CA LEU A 69 6.48 22.83 -0.18
C LEU A 69 7.73 22.02 0.16
N GLU A 70 7.98 20.89 -0.51
CA GLU A 70 9.23 20.12 -0.40
C GLU A 70 10.44 21.00 -0.74
N GLN A 71 10.39 21.76 -1.85
CA GLN A 71 11.51 22.61 -2.26
C GLN A 71 11.65 23.84 -1.34
N LEU A 72 10.55 24.42 -0.83
CA LEU A 72 10.62 25.51 0.14
C LEU A 72 11.22 25.05 1.48
N MET A 73 10.84 23.86 1.96
CA MET A 73 11.43 23.23 3.14
C MET A 73 12.94 22.97 2.98
N LEU A 74 13.36 22.57 1.77
CA LEU A 74 14.78 22.37 1.44
C LEU A 74 15.56 23.69 1.31
N PHE A 75 14.93 24.73 0.76
CA PHE A 75 15.54 26.07 0.62
C PHE A 75 15.66 26.80 1.97
N SER A 76 14.71 26.57 2.88
CA SER A 76 14.67 27.12 4.24
C SER A 76 14.90 28.66 4.31
N PRO A 77 14.07 29.46 3.62
CA PRO A 77 14.22 30.92 3.63
C PRO A 77 13.86 31.51 5.00
N GLU A 78 14.28 32.76 5.23
CA GLU A 78 13.69 33.56 6.32
C GLU A 78 12.22 33.89 5.98
N ILE A 79 11.32 33.64 6.94
CA ILE A 79 9.86 33.78 6.75
C ILE A 79 9.35 34.90 7.64
N GLY A 80 8.93 35.99 6.99
CA GLY A 80 8.31 37.16 7.62
C GLY A 80 7.03 36.81 8.36
N GLU A 81 6.75 37.55 9.43
CA GLU A 81 5.68 37.18 10.38
C GLU A 81 4.27 37.25 9.78
N ASP A 82 4.03 38.12 8.79
CA ASP A 82 2.75 38.14 8.04
C ASP A 82 2.55 36.85 7.23
N VAL A 83 3.61 36.35 6.58
CA VAL A 83 3.60 35.09 5.83
C VAL A 83 3.44 33.91 6.79
N ARG A 84 4.17 33.89 7.90
CA ARG A 84 4.07 32.87 8.96
C ARG A 84 2.66 32.81 9.55
N GLN A 85 2.06 33.94 9.89
CA GLN A 85 0.72 34.00 10.45
C GLN A 85 -0.36 33.60 9.43
N ARG A 86 -0.21 33.91 8.13
CA ARG A 86 -1.08 33.37 7.08
C ARG A 86 -0.94 31.85 6.94
N ALA A 87 0.29 31.32 6.97
CA ALA A 87 0.54 29.88 6.92
C ALA A 87 -0.06 29.14 8.13
N LYS A 88 0.04 29.73 9.34
CA LYS A 88 -0.57 29.21 10.57
C LYS A 88 -2.11 29.15 10.48
N SER A 89 -2.75 30.20 9.94
CA SER A 89 -4.21 30.19 9.70
C SER A 89 -4.62 29.11 8.69
N LEU A 90 -3.88 28.97 7.58
CA LEU A 90 -4.13 27.94 6.57
C LEU A 90 -3.93 26.52 7.14
N ALA A 91 -2.89 26.32 7.96
CA ALA A 91 -2.62 25.04 8.60
C ALA A 91 -3.71 24.63 9.61
N GLN A 92 -4.31 25.58 10.33
CA GLN A 92 -5.47 25.29 11.18
C GLN A 92 -6.71 24.90 10.37
N GLU A 93 -6.97 25.57 9.24
CA GLU A 93 -8.02 25.17 8.29
C GLU A 93 -7.78 23.75 7.75
N TRP A 94 -6.53 23.41 7.42
CA TRP A 94 -6.16 22.10 6.91
C TRP A 94 -6.23 21.00 7.97
N LYS A 95 -5.92 21.29 9.24
CA LYS A 95 -6.02 20.30 10.34
C LYS A 95 -7.44 19.72 10.43
N GLY A 96 -8.48 20.54 10.26
CA GLY A 96 -9.87 20.09 10.26
C GLY A 96 -10.30 19.27 9.03
N LYS A 97 -9.47 19.21 7.98
CA LYS A 97 -9.75 18.56 6.70
C LYS A 97 -8.90 17.32 6.43
N VAL A 98 -7.75 17.17 7.08
CA VAL A 98 -6.91 15.97 7.03
C VAL A 98 -7.47 14.88 7.96
N LYS A 99 -7.40 13.62 7.53
CA LYS A 99 -7.72 12.45 8.35
C LYS A 99 -6.66 11.36 8.14
N VAL A 100 -6.37 10.58 9.19
CA VAL A 100 -5.54 9.38 9.08
C VAL A 100 -6.22 8.37 8.14
N GLY A 101 -5.48 7.82 7.19
CA GLY A 101 -5.99 6.92 6.15
C GLY A 101 -6.73 7.59 4.98
N ASP A 102 -6.73 8.92 4.88
CA ASP A 102 -7.19 9.65 3.69
C ASP A 102 -6.16 9.52 2.53
N ASN A 103 -6.47 10.06 1.35
CA ASN A 103 -5.55 10.19 0.23
C ASN A 103 -4.22 10.81 0.70
N THR A 104 -3.12 10.06 0.55
CA THR A 104 -1.81 10.35 1.14
C THR A 104 -1.26 11.74 0.82
N LEU A 105 -1.65 12.35 -0.31
CA LEU A 105 -1.29 13.73 -0.63
C LEU A 105 -1.81 14.74 0.40
N LYS A 106 -2.94 14.50 1.09
CA LYS A 106 -3.51 15.42 2.08
C LYS A 106 -2.67 15.46 3.37
N PRO A 107 -2.36 14.35 4.08
CA PRO A 107 -1.36 14.34 5.14
C PRO A 107 0.00 14.88 4.66
N MET A 108 0.47 14.47 3.49
CA MET A 108 1.79 14.88 2.98
C MET A 108 1.89 16.39 2.74
N GLY A 109 0.85 17.03 2.20
CA GLY A 109 0.80 18.48 2.01
C GLY A 109 0.71 19.25 3.32
N PHE A 110 -0.09 18.78 4.28
CA PHE A 110 -0.18 19.38 5.61
C PHE A 110 1.13 19.28 6.39
N LEU A 111 1.78 18.11 6.40
CA LEU A 111 3.07 17.92 7.05
C LEU A 111 4.18 18.79 6.42
N HIS A 112 4.21 18.93 5.09
CA HIS A 112 5.15 19.85 4.44
C HIS A 112 4.80 21.33 4.64
N LEU A 113 3.52 21.71 4.78
CA LEU A 113 3.12 23.07 5.17
C LEU A 113 3.61 23.39 6.59
N LEU A 114 3.50 22.47 7.54
CA LEU A 114 4.02 22.68 8.88
C LEU A 114 5.55 22.77 8.90
N ALA A 115 6.24 21.86 8.19
CA ALA A 115 7.70 21.82 8.16
C ALA A 115 8.32 23.02 7.43
N ALA A 116 7.80 23.39 6.25
CA ALA A 116 8.36 24.47 5.43
C ALA A 116 8.19 25.87 6.05
N TYR A 117 7.24 26.05 6.98
CA TYR A 117 6.97 27.34 7.65
C TYR A 117 7.38 27.33 9.14
N GLY A 118 8.07 26.29 9.60
CA GLY A 118 8.56 26.19 10.99
C GLY A 118 7.45 26.06 12.04
N LEU A 119 6.28 25.54 11.66
CA LEU A 119 5.07 25.46 12.50
C LEU A 119 4.94 24.13 13.26
N GLY A 120 5.83 23.15 13.05
CA GLY A 120 5.71 21.81 13.63
C GLY A 120 5.52 21.78 15.16
N SER A 121 6.14 22.71 15.88
CA SER A 121 6.05 22.84 17.34
C SER A 121 4.76 23.50 17.86
N ASP A 122 3.87 23.99 16.99
CA ASP A 122 2.53 24.46 17.36
C ASP A 122 1.49 23.32 17.51
N TYR A 123 1.88 22.06 17.23
CA TYR A 123 0.99 20.90 17.10
C TYR A 123 1.43 19.75 18.02
N ASP A 124 0.50 18.84 18.36
CA ASP A 124 0.84 17.68 19.19
C ASP A 124 1.72 16.68 18.43
N SER A 125 2.81 16.25 19.09
CA SER A 125 3.76 15.32 18.49
C SER A 125 3.16 13.95 18.16
N THR A 126 2.15 13.50 18.92
CA THR A 126 1.46 12.21 18.70
C THR A 126 0.58 12.26 17.46
N GLU A 127 -0.24 13.31 17.32
CA GLU A 127 -1.04 13.57 16.11
C GLU A 127 -0.15 13.61 14.84
N LEU A 128 1.01 14.29 14.92
CA LEU A 128 1.95 14.35 13.80
C LEU A 128 2.60 12.99 13.48
N LEU A 129 2.89 12.17 14.50
CA LEU A 129 3.40 10.80 14.30
C LEU A 129 2.37 9.89 13.62
N GLU A 130 1.09 10.00 13.96
CA GLU A 130 0.03 9.24 13.27
C GLU A 130 -0.07 9.62 11.80
N LEU A 131 -0.05 10.92 11.47
CA LEU A 131 -0.03 11.39 10.09
C LEU A 131 1.26 10.99 9.35
N LEU A 132 2.40 10.92 10.03
CA LEU A 132 3.65 10.41 9.45
C LEU A 132 3.53 8.93 9.05
N ILE A 133 2.76 8.10 9.77
CA ILE A 133 2.58 6.66 9.47
C ILE A 133 1.88 6.39 8.12
N ASP A 134 1.17 7.37 7.56
CA ASP A 134 0.65 7.33 6.18
C ASP A 134 1.72 7.69 5.13
N VAL A 135 2.73 8.50 5.48
CA VAL A 135 3.78 8.99 4.56
C VAL A 135 5.18 8.37 4.74
N VAL A 136 5.41 7.48 5.73
CA VAL A 136 6.68 6.72 5.95
C VAL A 136 7.21 5.90 4.76
N ARG A 137 6.45 5.79 3.67
CA ARG A 137 6.87 5.12 2.44
C ARG A 137 7.63 6.04 1.46
N TYR A 138 7.51 7.35 1.65
CA TYR A 138 8.12 8.38 0.80
C TYR A 138 9.51 8.74 1.35
N ARG A 139 10.45 9.11 0.49
CA ARG A 139 11.86 9.37 0.86
C ARG A 139 11.99 10.66 1.69
N GLU A 140 11.06 11.56 1.47
CA GLU A 140 10.96 12.91 2.01
C GLU A 140 10.63 12.90 3.52
N VAL A 141 10.14 11.77 4.06
CA VAL A 141 9.74 11.63 5.47
C VAL A 141 10.87 11.91 6.47
N PHE A 142 12.14 11.67 6.08
CA PHE A 142 13.30 11.99 6.91
C PHE A 142 13.60 13.49 6.96
N GLY A 143 13.20 14.24 5.93
CA GLY A 143 13.16 15.70 5.94
C GLY A 143 12.05 16.20 6.85
N LEU A 144 10.83 15.65 6.71
CA LEU A 144 9.69 15.99 7.57
C LEU A 144 9.99 15.79 9.06
N CYS A 145 10.56 14.64 9.47
CA CYS A 145 10.89 14.40 10.88
C CYS A 145 11.86 15.44 11.47
N ARG A 146 12.71 16.07 10.63
CA ARG A 146 13.61 17.15 11.01
C ARG A 146 12.86 18.49 11.05
N GLY A 147 12.20 18.88 9.96
CA GLY A 147 11.48 20.15 9.85
C GLY A 147 10.25 20.29 10.76
N LEU A 148 9.69 19.17 11.25
CA LEU A 148 8.62 19.14 12.25
C LEU A 148 9.13 19.11 13.71
N ASN A 149 10.45 19.09 13.94
CA ASN A 149 11.07 18.93 15.26
C ASN A 149 10.69 17.62 15.98
N LEU A 150 10.60 16.49 15.25
CA LEU A 150 10.18 15.17 15.77
C LEU A 150 11.33 14.16 15.87
N VAL A 151 12.59 14.63 15.84
CA VAL A 151 13.79 13.77 15.80
C VAL A 151 13.94 12.94 17.08
N ASP A 152 13.55 13.47 18.23
CA ASP A 152 13.50 12.75 19.52
C ASP A 152 12.43 11.64 19.55
N LYS A 153 11.36 11.79 18.75
CA LYS A 153 10.24 10.84 18.60
C LYS A 153 10.45 9.75 17.56
N VAL A 154 11.49 9.84 16.73
CA VAL A 154 11.82 8.80 15.74
C VAL A 154 11.92 7.38 16.35
N PRO A 155 12.46 7.16 17.58
CA PRO A 155 12.42 5.86 18.23
C PRO A 155 11.00 5.30 18.44
N ASP A 156 10.04 6.16 18.74
CA ASP A 156 8.66 5.76 19.03
C ASP A 156 7.94 5.43 17.70
N LEU A 157 8.24 6.19 16.63
CA LEU A 157 7.86 5.85 15.25
C LEU A 157 8.44 4.50 14.82
N ILE A 158 9.71 4.21 15.12
CA ILE A 158 10.36 2.92 14.83
C ILE A 158 9.63 1.77 15.54
N GLN A 159 9.28 1.92 16.81
CA GLN A 159 8.50 0.92 17.56
C GLN A 159 7.11 0.71 16.94
N ASN A 160 6.41 1.79 16.58
CA ASN A 160 5.12 1.71 15.90
C ASN A 160 5.21 1.05 14.52
N LEU A 161 6.31 1.25 13.77
CA LEU A 161 6.55 0.57 12.49
C LEU A 161 6.82 -0.92 12.66
N ILE A 162 7.57 -1.33 13.69
CA ILE A 162 7.79 -2.76 13.99
C ILE A 162 6.47 -3.42 14.43
N GLY A 163 5.78 -2.84 15.43
CA GLY A 163 4.51 -3.37 15.96
C GLY A 163 3.36 -3.42 14.95
N SER A 164 3.33 -2.51 13.97
CA SER A 164 2.34 -2.53 12.87
C SER A 164 2.72 -3.43 11.68
N GLY A 165 3.75 -4.28 11.83
CA GLY A 165 4.15 -5.23 10.79
C GLY A 165 4.85 -4.59 9.59
N LYS A 166 5.50 -3.43 9.78
CA LYS A 166 6.28 -2.69 8.77
C LYS A 166 7.80 -2.62 9.12
N PRO A 167 8.46 -3.68 9.66
CA PRO A 167 9.85 -3.57 10.13
C PRO A 167 10.86 -3.25 9.01
N ASN A 168 10.52 -3.51 7.75
CA ASN A 168 11.31 -3.11 6.59
C ASN A 168 11.40 -1.58 6.37
N LEU A 169 10.43 -0.81 6.90
CA LEU A 169 10.50 0.66 6.95
C LEU A 169 11.28 1.10 8.19
N ALA A 170 11.07 0.44 9.33
CA ALA A 170 11.78 0.71 10.57
C ALA A 170 13.31 0.66 10.40
N VAL A 171 13.83 -0.32 9.64
CA VAL A 171 15.26 -0.38 9.28
C VAL A 171 15.75 0.91 8.61
N LYS A 172 14.99 1.50 7.67
CA LYS A 172 15.42 2.74 6.99
C LYS A 172 15.56 3.90 7.98
N PHE A 173 14.64 4.05 8.94
CA PHE A 173 14.74 5.05 10.02
C PHE A 173 15.90 4.79 10.98
N VAL A 174 16.13 3.54 11.38
CA VAL A 174 17.24 3.15 12.27
C VAL A 174 18.60 3.51 11.66
N LEU A 175 18.75 3.34 10.34
CA LEU A 175 19.95 3.68 9.59
C LEU A 175 20.11 5.21 9.42
N GLU A 176 19.09 5.89 8.90
CA GLU A 176 19.09 7.35 8.65
C GLU A 176 19.39 8.16 9.93
N PHE A 177 18.76 7.79 11.04
CA PHE A 177 18.93 8.47 12.34
C PHE A 177 20.00 7.82 13.24
N LYS A 178 20.76 6.83 12.73
CA LYS A 178 21.89 6.17 13.41
C LYS A 178 21.54 5.57 14.77
N LEU A 179 20.31 5.05 14.90
CA LEU A 179 19.74 4.48 16.14
C LEU A 179 20.04 2.99 16.33
N THR A 180 21.05 2.44 15.65
CA THR A 180 21.43 1.01 15.68
C THR A 180 21.77 0.49 17.08
N HIS A 181 22.21 1.37 17.99
CA HIS A 181 22.47 1.06 19.39
C HIS A 181 21.19 0.80 20.20
N LYS A 182 20.07 1.48 19.87
CA LYS A 182 18.76 1.33 20.53
C LYS A 182 17.91 0.26 19.83
N PHE A 183 18.13 0.05 18.54
CA PHE A 183 17.44 -0.93 17.71
C PHE A 183 18.46 -1.77 16.92
N PRO A 184 18.97 -2.88 17.50
CA PRO A 184 19.97 -3.72 16.85
C PRO A 184 19.47 -4.26 15.50
N LEU A 185 20.15 -3.88 14.42
CA LEU A 185 19.70 -4.12 13.04
C LEU A 185 19.36 -5.59 12.78
N ILE A 186 20.16 -6.52 13.29
CA ILE A 186 19.99 -7.97 13.12
C ILE A 186 18.67 -8.49 13.73
N ALA A 187 18.15 -7.87 14.79
CA ALA A 187 16.84 -8.23 15.34
C ALA A 187 15.73 -7.88 14.33
N ILE A 188 15.72 -6.63 13.85
CA ILE A 188 14.74 -6.15 12.87
C ILE A 188 14.83 -6.93 11.55
N LEU A 189 16.03 -7.32 11.12
CA LEU A 189 16.22 -8.18 9.94
C LEU A 189 15.62 -9.58 10.12
N LYS A 190 15.69 -10.17 11.33
CA LYS A 190 15.00 -11.44 11.64
C LYS A 190 13.48 -11.24 11.65
N ASP A 191 12.99 -10.14 12.24
CA ASP A 191 11.56 -9.78 12.28
C ASP A 191 10.98 -9.59 10.86
N ILE A 192 11.75 -9.04 9.91
CA ILE A 192 11.36 -8.95 8.49
C ILE A 192 11.18 -10.35 7.90
N VAL A 193 12.11 -11.29 8.15
CA VAL A 193 12.01 -12.66 7.63
C VAL A 193 10.81 -13.38 8.24
N GLU A 194 10.58 -13.27 9.55
CA GLU A 194 9.43 -13.86 10.23
C GLU A 194 8.10 -13.25 9.75
N SER A 195 7.96 -11.93 9.76
CA SER A 195 6.78 -11.21 9.26
C SER A 195 6.45 -11.58 7.82
N SER A 196 7.47 -11.76 6.96
CA SER A 196 7.27 -12.17 5.56
C SER A 196 6.69 -13.58 5.43
N ARG A 197 7.10 -14.51 6.30
CA ARG A 197 6.53 -15.86 6.36
C ARG A 197 5.07 -15.80 6.78
N ASP A 198 4.71 -14.91 7.68
CA ASP A 198 3.35 -14.83 8.23
C ASP A 198 2.36 -14.15 7.30
N VAL A 199 2.79 -13.10 6.61
CA VAL A 199 2.08 -12.57 5.43
C VAL A 199 1.93 -13.65 4.37
N ALA A 200 2.98 -14.43 4.08
CA ALA A 200 2.89 -15.54 3.12
C ALA A 200 1.96 -16.68 3.58
N ARG A 201 1.94 -17.01 4.88
CA ARG A 201 0.98 -17.98 5.49
C ARG A 201 -0.46 -17.47 5.34
N LYS A 202 -0.71 -16.19 5.62
CA LYS A 202 -2.04 -15.57 5.51
C LYS A 202 -2.54 -15.51 4.07
N VAL A 203 -1.76 -14.94 3.14
CA VAL A 203 -2.13 -14.82 1.71
C VAL A 203 -2.46 -16.20 1.11
N ARG A 204 -1.71 -17.25 1.45
CA ARG A 204 -1.99 -18.64 1.02
C ARG A 204 -3.35 -19.13 1.54
N LYS A 205 -3.68 -18.90 2.81
CA LYS A 205 -4.97 -19.29 3.41
C LYS A 205 -6.14 -18.52 2.81
N ASP A 206 -6.06 -17.18 2.84
CA ASP A 206 -7.14 -16.28 2.41
C ASP A 206 -7.50 -16.52 0.94
N GLY A 207 -6.48 -16.68 0.09
CA GLY A 207 -6.63 -17.07 -1.32
C GLY A 207 -6.83 -18.57 -1.58
N LYS A 208 -7.30 -19.33 -0.57
CA LYS A 208 -7.67 -20.76 -0.64
C LYS A 208 -6.64 -21.68 -1.31
N HIS A 209 -5.35 -21.42 -1.08
CA HIS A 209 -4.20 -22.11 -1.69
C HIS A 209 -4.21 -22.14 -3.23
N SER A 210 -4.91 -21.19 -3.87
CA SER A 210 -4.90 -21.01 -5.32
C SER A 210 -3.49 -20.74 -5.86
N LEU A 211 -3.24 -21.11 -7.12
CA LEU A 211 -1.95 -20.88 -7.77
C LEU A 211 -1.53 -19.40 -7.74
N GLN A 212 -2.49 -18.48 -7.83
CA GLN A 212 -2.24 -17.04 -7.72
C GLN A 212 -1.76 -16.66 -6.32
N SER A 213 -2.50 -17.00 -5.26
CA SER A 213 -2.12 -16.63 -3.89
C SER A 213 -0.83 -17.33 -3.43
N VAL A 214 -0.59 -18.56 -3.87
CA VAL A 214 0.65 -19.30 -3.60
C VAL A 214 1.86 -18.62 -4.27
N ASN A 215 1.72 -18.14 -5.50
CA ASN A 215 2.79 -17.40 -6.19
C ASN A 215 2.98 -15.98 -5.63
N GLU A 216 1.90 -15.26 -5.32
CA GLU A 216 1.96 -13.94 -4.67
C GLU A 216 2.68 -14.02 -3.31
N ALA A 217 2.28 -14.97 -2.46
CA ALA A 217 2.94 -15.24 -1.19
C ALA A 217 4.41 -15.63 -1.35
N THR A 218 4.75 -16.42 -2.38
CA THR A 218 6.14 -16.81 -2.69
C THR A 218 6.96 -15.60 -3.15
N SER A 219 6.40 -14.73 -3.99
CA SER A 219 7.04 -13.49 -4.45
C SER A 219 7.31 -12.52 -3.29
N LYS A 220 6.33 -12.33 -2.39
CA LYS A 220 6.50 -11.55 -1.15
C LYS A 220 7.59 -12.12 -0.24
N GLU A 221 7.62 -13.44 -0.04
CA GLU A 221 8.65 -14.15 0.74
C GLU A 221 10.05 -13.98 0.13
N ILE A 222 10.21 -14.15 -1.19
CA ILE A 222 11.47 -13.91 -1.92
C ILE A 222 11.92 -12.44 -1.79
N SER A 223 10.99 -11.49 -1.89
CA SER A 223 11.31 -10.06 -1.88
C SER A 223 11.85 -9.60 -0.53
N ALA A 224 11.25 -10.09 0.57
CA ALA A 224 11.74 -9.83 1.92
C ALA A 224 13.11 -10.48 2.17
N LEU A 225 13.31 -11.74 1.73
CA LEU A 225 14.60 -12.41 1.84
C LEU A 225 15.70 -11.68 1.05
N LYS A 226 15.43 -11.23 -0.18
CA LYS A 226 16.38 -10.45 -0.99
C LYS A 226 16.75 -9.12 -0.34
N LEU A 227 15.77 -8.43 0.27
CA LEU A 227 16.02 -7.19 1.02
C LEU A 227 16.92 -7.43 2.25
N VAL A 228 16.69 -8.51 3.00
CA VAL A 228 17.51 -8.88 4.16
C VAL A 228 18.91 -9.32 3.73
N THR A 229 19.04 -10.12 2.66
CA THR A 229 20.34 -10.49 2.08
C THR A 229 21.12 -9.27 1.59
N LYS A 230 20.45 -8.24 1.04
CA LYS A 230 21.08 -6.94 0.73
C LYS A 230 21.61 -6.28 2.01
N TYR A 231 20.79 -6.08 3.05
CA TYR A 231 21.24 -5.47 4.31
C TYR A 231 22.37 -6.24 5.01
N ILE A 232 22.44 -7.56 4.90
CA ILE A 232 23.56 -8.36 5.44
C ILE A 232 24.88 -8.04 4.73
N LYS A 233 24.84 -7.74 3.43
CA LYS A 233 26.01 -7.39 2.61
C LYS A 233 26.39 -5.92 2.73
N ASP A 234 25.41 -5.02 2.63
CA ASP A 234 25.60 -3.56 2.70
C ASP A 234 26.16 -3.08 4.06
N TYR A 235 26.08 -3.92 5.11
CA TYR A 235 26.51 -3.60 6.48
C TYR A 235 27.41 -4.69 7.11
N ASP A 236 28.03 -5.56 6.31
CA ASP A 236 29.01 -6.60 6.73
C ASP A 236 28.54 -7.57 7.84
N LEU A 237 27.22 -7.73 8.03
CA LEU A 237 26.61 -8.46 9.15
C LEU A 237 26.78 -10.00 9.06
N ASN A 238 27.44 -10.51 8.02
CA ASN A 238 27.47 -11.94 7.67
C ASN A 238 28.09 -12.84 8.75
N ASN A 239 28.90 -12.30 9.67
CA ASN A 239 29.46 -13.04 10.81
C ASN A 239 28.39 -13.35 11.88
N GLU A 240 27.48 -12.40 12.15
CA GLU A 240 26.44 -12.52 13.18
C GLU A 240 25.10 -13.02 12.60
N TYR A 241 24.85 -12.76 11.31
CA TYR A 241 23.69 -13.26 10.58
C TYR A 241 24.09 -13.70 9.16
N PRO A 242 24.55 -14.96 8.98
CA PRO A 242 25.02 -15.45 7.69
C PRO A 242 23.96 -15.39 6.58
N GLY A 243 24.34 -14.85 5.42
CA GLY A 243 23.42 -14.67 4.28
C GLY A 243 23.11 -15.95 3.50
N ALA A 244 24.04 -16.91 3.44
CA ALA A 244 23.94 -18.09 2.57
C ALA A 244 22.66 -18.95 2.75
N PRO A 245 22.14 -19.21 3.97
CA PRO A 245 20.87 -19.93 4.14
C PRO A 245 19.65 -19.16 3.61
N LEU A 246 19.71 -17.84 3.54
CA LEU A 246 18.68 -17.01 2.92
C LEU A 246 18.75 -17.09 1.39
N GLU A 247 19.96 -17.15 0.83
CA GLU A 247 20.20 -17.33 -0.61
C GLU A 247 19.75 -18.71 -1.11
N GLU A 248 20.05 -19.79 -0.39
CA GLU A 248 19.49 -21.12 -0.71
C GLU A 248 17.95 -21.10 -0.68
N ARG A 249 17.37 -20.44 0.33
CA ARG A 249 15.91 -20.29 0.44
C ARG A 249 15.33 -19.52 -0.74
N ILE A 250 15.96 -18.44 -1.19
CA ILE A 250 15.57 -17.66 -2.37
C ILE A 250 15.57 -18.57 -3.62
N GLN A 251 16.69 -19.22 -3.93
CA GLN A 251 16.83 -20.09 -5.11
C GLN A 251 15.78 -21.21 -5.13
N LYS A 252 15.50 -21.80 -3.96
CA LYS A 252 14.49 -22.86 -3.77
C LYS A 252 13.06 -22.36 -4.00
N LEU A 253 12.73 -21.16 -3.50
CA LEU A 253 11.42 -20.53 -3.72
C LEU A 253 11.22 -20.12 -5.19
N GLU A 254 12.24 -19.54 -5.82
CA GLU A 254 12.22 -19.14 -7.23
C GLU A 254 12.04 -20.35 -8.15
N SER A 255 12.81 -21.42 -7.92
CA SER A 255 12.71 -22.69 -8.64
C SER A 255 11.33 -23.32 -8.53
N GLN A 256 10.71 -23.32 -7.33
CA GLN A 256 9.34 -23.78 -7.15
C GLN A 256 8.32 -22.89 -7.89
N MET A 257 8.47 -21.56 -7.82
CA MET A 257 7.57 -20.62 -8.50
C MET A 257 7.64 -20.74 -10.03
N ALA A 258 8.85 -20.95 -10.57
CA ALA A 258 9.08 -21.24 -11.98
C ALA A 258 8.42 -22.57 -12.39
N ALA A 259 8.61 -23.65 -11.62
CA ALA A 259 8.01 -24.95 -11.90
C ALA A 259 6.47 -24.92 -11.91
N ARG A 260 5.84 -24.25 -10.92
CA ARG A 260 4.38 -24.02 -10.89
C ARG A 260 3.89 -23.25 -12.12
N THR A 261 4.66 -22.26 -12.57
CA THR A 261 4.32 -21.41 -13.72
C THR A 261 4.49 -22.15 -15.04
N ALA A 262 5.52 -23.00 -15.16
CA ALA A 262 5.71 -23.90 -16.31
C ALA A 262 4.61 -24.95 -16.39
N ALA A 263 4.17 -25.53 -15.27
CA ALA A 263 3.06 -26.48 -15.22
C ALA A 263 1.75 -25.89 -15.77
N LYS A 264 1.45 -24.61 -15.46
CA LYS A 264 0.29 -23.89 -16.04
C LYS A 264 0.37 -23.72 -17.57
N LYS A 265 1.57 -23.70 -18.15
CA LYS A 265 1.80 -23.46 -19.59
C LYS A 265 1.78 -24.73 -20.45
N ARG A 266 1.79 -25.94 -19.87
CA ARG A 266 1.67 -27.18 -20.67
C ARG A 266 0.22 -27.35 -21.13
N PRO A 267 -0.04 -27.57 -22.44
CA PRO A 267 -1.36 -28.01 -22.88
C PRO A 267 -1.75 -29.33 -22.19
N ALA A 268 -3.03 -29.52 -21.95
CA ALA A 268 -3.55 -30.82 -21.54
C ALA A 268 -3.35 -31.81 -22.69
N LEU A 269 -2.32 -32.65 -22.59
CA LEU A 269 -2.12 -33.79 -23.50
C LEU A 269 -3.39 -34.66 -23.48
N ALA A 270 -3.92 -34.95 -24.67
CA ALA A 270 -5.16 -35.70 -24.82
C ALA A 270 -5.07 -37.06 -24.10
N PRO A 271 -6.18 -37.60 -23.56
CA PRO A 271 -6.16 -38.86 -22.81
C PRO A 271 -5.54 -39.98 -23.65
N ALA A 272 -4.45 -40.58 -23.15
CA ALA A 272 -3.81 -41.70 -23.81
C ALA A 272 -4.82 -42.85 -24.03
N PRO A 273 -4.83 -43.53 -25.19
CA PRO A 273 -5.80 -44.58 -25.48
C PRO A 273 -5.76 -45.69 -24.43
N ARG A 274 -6.88 -45.92 -23.73
CA ARG A 274 -6.99 -47.06 -22.80
C ARG A 274 -6.79 -48.37 -23.57
N PRO A 275 -5.91 -49.28 -23.12
CA PRO A 275 -5.76 -50.58 -23.77
C PRO A 275 -7.07 -51.37 -23.69
N LYS A 276 -7.55 -51.87 -24.82
CA LYS A 276 -8.79 -52.66 -24.90
C LYS A 276 -8.57 -54.03 -24.24
N GLN A 277 -9.07 -54.21 -23.01
CA GLN A 277 -9.19 -55.55 -22.42
C GLN A 277 -10.14 -56.40 -23.27
N GLN A 278 -9.64 -57.54 -23.76
CA GLN A 278 -10.45 -58.52 -24.49
C GLN A 278 -11.41 -59.21 -23.53
N LYS A 279 -12.72 -59.05 -23.73
CA LYS A 279 -13.74 -59.87 -23.05
C LYS A 279 -13.69 -61.30 -23.61
N LYS A 280 -13.07 -62.24 -22.89
CA LYS A 280 -13.38 -63.67 -23.09
C LYS A 280 -14.78 -63.96 -22.57
N GLN A 281 -15.65 -64.46 -23.44
CA GLN A 281 -16.98 -64.92 -23.06
C GLN A 281 -16.86 -66.19 -22.19
N LYS A 282 -17.75 -66.32 -21.20
CA LYS A 282 -18.24 -67.62 -20.73
C LYS A 282 -19.76 -67.59 -20.76
N SER A 283 -20.33 -68.71 -21.21
CA SER A 283 -21.77 -68.85 -21.49
C SER A 283 -22.60 -69.03 -20.22
N LYS A 284 -23.87 -68.65 -20.32
CA LYS A 284 -24.97 -69.29 -19.58
C LYS A 284 -25.98 -69.79 -20.61
N GLN A 285 -26.40 -71.04 -20.48
CA GLN A 285 -27.58 -71.54 -21.19
C GLN A 285 -28.84 -71.05 -20.48
N ALA A 286 -29.91 -70.83 -21.23
CA ALA A 286 -31.28 -70.65 -20.70
C ALA A 286 -31.95 -72.05 -20.59
N GLN A 287 -32.97 -72.25 -19.75
CA GLN A 287 -34.42 -72.11 -19.99
C GLN A 287 -35.13 -72.81 -18.79
N THR A 288 -36.42 -72.71 -18.42
CA THR A 288 -37.65 -72.02 -18.90
C THR A 288 -38.75 -72.14 -17.81
N THR A 289 -39.76 -71.25 -17.79
CA THR A 289 -41.19 -71.46 -17.37
C THR A 289 -41.54 -71.98 -15.95
N ALA A 290 -42.71 -71.71 -15.33
CA ALA A 290 -43.76 -70.68 -15.53
C ALA A 290 -44.79 -70.68 -14.35
N THR A 291 -45.56 -69.59 -14.23
CA THR A 291 -46.97 -69.46 -13.75
C THR A 291 -47.47 -69.97 -12.38
N ALA A 292 -48.28 -69.09 -11.76
CA ALA A 292 -49.49 -69.34 -10.94
C ALA A 292 -49.41 -69.53 -9.39
N SER A 293 -50.44 -68.98 -8.74
CA SER A 293 -50.75 -68.93 -7.28
C SER A 293 -51.66 -70.13 -6.86
N PRO A 294 -52.26 -70.30 -5.63
CA PRO A 294 -52.76 -69.27 -4.68
C PRO A 294 -52.84 -69.54 -3.14
N SER A 295 -53.25 -68.49 -2.39
CA SER A 295 -54.26 -68.45 -1.28
C SER A 295 -54.09 -69.05 0.17
N VAL A 296 -54.03 -68.14 1.17
CA VAL A 296 -54.61 -68.10 2.57
C VAL A 296 -54.35 -69.21 3.64
N PRO A 297 -54.70 -69.05 4.95
CA PRO A 297 -55.11 -67.85 5.76
C PRO A 297 -54.47 -67.67 7.17
N SER A 298 -54.76 -66.51 7.79
CA SER A 298 -54.77 -66.17 9.24
C SER A 298 -53.46 -66.22 10.07
N GLY A 299 -53.22 -65.33 11.04
CA GLY A 299 -54.02 -64.22 11.61
C GLY A 299 -54.26 -64.39 13.12
N ALA A 300 -54.26 -63.38 14.00
CA ALA A 300 -54.15 -61.91 13.85
C ALA A 300 -53.02 -61.39 14.80
N ALA A 301 -52.92 -60.17 15.39
CA ALA A 301 -53.74 -58.95 15.54
C ALA A 301 -52.80 -57.75 15.87
N GLY A 302 -53.22 -56.47 15.97
CA GLY A 302 -54.54 -55.88 15.76
C GLY A 302 -54.54 -54.33 15.80
N THR A 303 -55.59 -53.74 15.20
CA THR A 303 -56.05 -52.32 15.28
C THR A 303 -55.10 -51.15 14.99
N SER A 304 -55.32 -50.58 13.80
CA SER A 304 -55.49 -49.12 13.54
C SER A 304 -54.25 -48.24 13.32
N SER A 305 -54.41 -47.22 12.46
CA SER A 305 -53.31 -46.43 11.88
C SER A 305 -53.70 -44.98 11.57
N THR A 306 -52.68 -44.18 11.22
CA THR A 306 -52.67 -42.99 10.33
C THR A 306 -53.33 -41.67 10.73
N ALA A 307 -52.47 -40.63 10.71
CA ALA A 307 -52.65 -39.29 10.08
C ALA A 307 -53.73 -38.32 10.64
N ALA A 308 -53.59 -36.99 10.58
CA ALA A 308 -52.54 -36.08 10.08
C ALA A 308 -52.46 -34.81 10.98
N PRO A 309 -51.39 -33.98 10.93
CA PRO A 309 -51.23 -32.83 11.83
C PRO A 309 -52.12 -31.62 11.49
N PHE A 310 -52.55 -30.90 12.53
CA PHE A 310 -53.43 -29.71 12.47
C PHE A 310 -52.66 -28.38 12.38
N GLN A 311 -53.34 -27.27 12.08
CA GLN A 311 -52.79 -25.91 12.01
C GLN A 311 -53.28 -24.98 13.14
N GLN A 312 -52.52 -23.88 13.34
CA GLN A 312 -52.98 -22.56 13.83
C GLN A 312 -53.34 -22.46 15.34
N PRO A 313 -53.52 -21.24 15.95
CA PRO A 313 -53.99 -19.95 15.37
C PRO A 313 -53.25 -18.64 15.74
N HIS A 314 -53.84 -17.52 15.32
CA HIS A 314 -53.42 -16.11 15.45
C HIS A 314 -53.89 -15.42 16.76
N LEU A 315 -53.31 -14.26 17.12
CA LEU A 315 -53.97 -13.19 17.91
C LEU A 315 -53.47 -11.76 17.56
N GLN A 316 -54.36 -10.76 17.75
CA GLN A 316 -54.19 -9.28 17.80
C GLN A 316 -55.31 -8.73 18.73
N ALA A 317 -55.56 -7.45 19.03
CA ALA A 317 -55.09 -6.08 18.67
C ALA A 317 -55.35 -5.16 19.92
N PRO A 318 -55.51 -3.80 19.90
CA PRO A 318 -55.20 -2.72 18.94
C PRO A 318 -54.20 -1.69 19.56
N GLY A 319 -53.97 -0.44 19.12
CA GLY A 319 -54.38 0.31 17.92
C GLY A 319 -55.24 1.57 18.17
N LEU A 320 -54.67 2.79 18.07
CA LEU A 320 -55.37 4.09 17.95
C LEU A 320 -54.55 5.10 17.10
N VAL A 321 -55.23 6.11 16.54
CA VAL A 321 -54.81 7.13 15.53
C VAL A 321 -55.48 8.50 15.86
N PRO A 322 -55.34 9.65 15.13
CA PRO A 322 -54.78 9.96 13.79
C PRO A 322 -53.65 11.06 13.86
N ASP A 323 -53.15 11.79 12.84
CA ASP A 323 -53.63 12.26 11.51
C ASP A 323 -52.52 12.28 10.40
N GLY A 324 -52.92 12.49 9.14
CA GLY A 324 -52.08 12.46 7.91
C GLY A 324 -51.82 13.83 7.25
N PRO A 325 -51.65 13.96 5.89
CA PRO A 325 -51.73 12.94 4.84
C PRO A 325 -50.52 12.88 3.85
N VAL A 326 -50.62 12.01 2.82
CA VAL A 326 -49.65 11.76 1.71
C VAL A 326 -50.00 12.59 0.44
N PRO A 327 -49.18 12.71 -0.64
CA PRO A 327 -48.71 11.62 -1.54
C PRO A 327 -47.19 11.67 -1.88
N PHE A 328 -46.45 10.64 -2.32
CA PHE A 328 -46.67 9.46 -3.17
C PHE A 328 -46.65 9.71 -4.69
N MET A 329 -45.50 9.49 -5.35
CA MET A 329 -45.44 9.20 -6.80
C MET A 329 -44.14 8.49 -7.20
N ASN A 330 -44.25 7.34 -7.88
CA ASN A 330 -43.16 6.61 -8.56
C ASN A 330 -43.77 5.51 -9.45
N PRO A 331 -43.33 5.32 -10.70
CA PRO A 331 -43.48 4.01 -11.34
C PRO A 331 -42.27 3.54 -12.18
N SER A 332 -41.72 2.40 -11.74
CA SER A 332 -41.40 1.18 -12.52
C SER A 332 -40.57 1.21 -13.83
N ALA A 333 -39.73 0.19 -13.95
CA ALA A 333 -38.92 -0.10 -15.14
C ALA A 333 -39.71 -0.67 -16.33
N GLY A 334 -39.12 -0.56 -17.53
CA GLY A 334 -39.52 -1.31 -18.73
C GLY A 334 -38.37 -2.21 -19.21
N LEU A 335 -38.68 -3.44 -19.60
CA LEU A 335 -37.73 -4.44 -20.08
C LEU A 335 -38.03 -4.80 -21.54
N TYR A 336 -37.04 -4.70 -22.44
CA TYR A 336 -37.08 -5.23 -23.80
C TYR A 336 -35.66 -5.52 -24.30
N GLY A 337 -35.53 -6.45 -25.25
CA GLY A 337 -34.29 -6.70 -25.98
C GLY A 337 -34.45 -7.88 -26.93
N PHE A 338 -33.55 -8.05 -27.90
CA PHE A 338 -33.24 -9.34 -28.55
C PHE A 338 -31.90 -9.27 -29.32
N ALA A 339 -31.45 -10.43 -29.80
CA ALA A 339 -30.11 -10.77 -30.32
C ALA A 339 -29.54 -9.95 -31.50
N GLY A 340 -28.21 -9.98 -31.65
CA GLY A 340 -27.46 -9.55 -32.85
C GLY A 340 -25.94 -9.78 -32.70
N VAL A 341 -25.32 -10.55 -33.60
CA VAL A 341 -23.91 -11.02 -33.56
C VAL A 341 -23.18 -10.52 -34.84
N PRO A 342 -21.84 -10.65 -34.98
CA PRO A 342 -20.73 -9.96 -34.32
C PRO A 342 -20.01 -8.93 -35.25
N MET A 343 -18.96 -8.26 -34.73
CA MET A 343 -17.76 -7.66 -35.39
C MET A 343 -17.29 -6.47 -34.53
N GLY A 344 -16.02 -6.10 -34.38
CA GLY A 344 -14.77 -6.73 -34.82
C GLY A 344 -13.60 -5.76 -34.56
N PHE A 345 -12.76 -6.01 -33.56
CA PHE A 345 -11.69 -5.07 -33.18
C PHE A 345 -10.44 -5.23 -34.07
N PRO A 346 -9.95 -4.17 -34.75
CA PRO A 346 -8.66 -4.19 -35.41
C PRO A 346 -7.54 -4.08 -34.36
N GLY A 347 -6.62 -5.04 -34.35
CA GLY A 347 -5.39 -4.94 -33.58
C GLY A 347 -4.31 -4.15 -34.31
N ASN A 348 -3.34 -3.63 -33.56
CA ASN A 348 -2.01 -3.31 -34.11
C ASN A 348 -0.93 -3.93 -33.22
N LEU A 349 0.22 -4.27 -33.81
CA LEU A 349 1.25 -5.09 -33.21
C LEU A 349 2.41 -4.22 -32.67
N GLY A 350 2.79 -4.46 -31.41
CA GLY A 350 4.02 -3.93 -30.82
C GLY A 350 4.76 -5.05 -30.07
N PRO A 351 6.09 -5.12 -30.13
CA PRO A 351 6.86 -6.16 -29.45
C PRO A 351 6.88 -5.94 -27.92
N PRO A 352 6.94 -7.01 -27.12
CA PRO A 352 6.98 -6.91 -25.67
C PRO A 352 8.34 -6.42 -25.16
N MET A 353 8.43 -5.14 -24.79
CA MET A 353 9.56 -4.62 -24.00
C MET A 353 9.65 -5.35 -22.65
N PRO A 354 10.85 -5.77 -22.20
CA PRO A 354 11.02 -6.39 -20.90
C PRO A 354 10.74 -5.39 -19.76
N HIS A 355 10.26 -5.90 -18.63
CA HIS A 355 9.93 -5.09 -17.46
C HIS A 355 11.17 -4.39 -16.88
N LEU A 356 11.28 -3.08 -17.09
CA LEU A 356 12.22 -2.24 -16.36
C LEU A 356 11.79 -2.16 -14.89
N HIS A 357 12.65 -2.66 -14.00
CA HIS A 357 12.58 -2.31 -12.58
C HIS A 357 12.80 -0.80 -12.42
N PRO A 358 12.08 -0.13 -11.50
CA PRO A 358 12.49 1.19 -11.04
C PRO A 358 13.89 1.09 -10.40
N MET A 359 14.87 1.79 -10.99
CA MET A 359 16.19 1.96 -10.38
C MET A 359 16.08 2.91 -9.19
N GLU A 360 16.40 2.43 -7.97
CA GLU A 360 16.74 3.32 -6.85
C GLU A 360 18.06 4.05 -7.21
N PRO A 361 18.12 5.39 -7.22
CA PRO A 361 19.37 6.11 -7.46
C PRO A 361 20.40 5.77 -6.39
N GLN A 362 21.62 5.40 -6.81
CA GLN A 362 22.71 5.15 -5.86
C GLN A 362 23.24 6.47 -5.30
N LEU A 363 23.37 6.54 -3.97
CA LEU A 363 24.12 7.60 -3.31
C LEU A 363 25.62 7.24 -3.30
N PRO A 364 26.53 8.18 -3.63
CA PRO A 364 27.96 7.94 -3.51
C PRO A 364 28.38 7.94 -2.03
N MET A 365 29.16 6.93 -1.63
CA MET A 365 29.71 6.81 -0.26
C MET A 365 31.05 7.55 -0.15
N PRO A 366 31.22 8.49 0.79
CA PRO A 366 32.50 9.16 1.03
C PRO A 366 33.42 8.27 1.88
N PHE A 367 34.26 7.46 1.23
CA PHE A 367 35.38 6.80 1.89
C PHE A 367 36.51 7.79 2.16
N ALA A 368 36.74 8.12 3.43
CA ALA A 368 37.96 8.79 3.87
C ALA A 368 39.01 7.77 4.30
N HIS A 369 40.28 7.93 3.89
CA HIS A 369 41.45 7.35 4.58
C HIS A 369 42.78 8.02 4.19
N GLY A 370 43.41 8.68 5.18
CA GLY A 370 44.88 8.82 5.35
C GLY A 370 45.68 9.77 4.44
N GLY A 371 46.63 10.53 5.01
CA GLY A 371 47.78 11.02 4.21
C GLY A 371 48.55 12.30 4.56
N TYR A 372 48.81 12.65 5.83
CA TYR A 372 49.87 13.59 6.28
C TYR A 372 49.85 15.07 5.83
N GLY A 373 50.04 15.98 6.79
CA GLY A 373 50.30 17.41 6.54
C GLY A 373 50.33 18.23 7.84
N LEU A 374 51.52 18.67 8.28
CA LEU A 374 51.71 19.42 9.52
C LEU A 374 51.46 20.93 9.32
N GLN A 375 50.66 21.54 10.19
CA GLN A 375 51.10 22.71 10.95
C GLN A 375 50.22 22.99 12.18
N SER A 376 50.84 23.51 13.24
CA SER A 376 50.19 23.89 14.50
C SER A 376 50.23 25.41 14.63
N LEU A 377 49.07 26.05 14.83
CA LEU A 377 48.92 27.48 15.11
C LEU A 377 47.82 27.72 16.14
N TYR A 378 48.14 27.48 17.41
CA TYR A 378 47.40 28.06 18.55
C TYR A 378 48.06 29.38 18.94
N PRO A 379 47.36 30.53 18.96
CA PRO A 379 47.83 31.72 19.64
C PRO A 379 47.69 31.55 21.17
N PRO A 380 48.65 32.04 21.99
CA PRO A 380 48.58 31.90 23.44
C PRO A 380 47.56 32.87 24.06
N ALA A 381 46.93 32.45 25.16
CA ALA A 381 46.04 33.29 25.94
C ALA A 381 46.84 34.29 26.81
N TYR A 382 46.42 35.55 26.85
CA TYR A 382 46.94 36.54 27.78
C TYR A 382 46.28 36.38 29.16
N PHE A 383 47.09 36.26 30.21
CA PHE A 383 46.66 36.50 31.58
C PHE A 383 46.97 37.94 31.97
N HIS A 384 46.03 38.58 32.67
CA HIS A 384 46.25 39.83 33.38
C HIS A 384 46.54 39.58 34.86
N GLN A 385 47.50 40.35 35.39
CA GLN A 385 47.38 41.00 36.70
C GLN A 385 47.11 42.50 36.47
#